data_AF-A0A3N0XZ53-F1
#
_entry.id   AF-A0A3N0XZ53-F1
#
_cell.length_a   1.000
_cell.length_b   1.000
_cell.length_c   1.000
_cell.angle_alpha   90.00
_cell.angle_beta   90.00
_cell.angle_gamma   90.00
#
_symmetry.space_group_name_H-M   'P 1'
#
loop_
_entity.id
_entity.type
_entity.pdbx_description
1 polymer ?
#
loop_
_entity_poly.entity_id
_entity_poly.type
_entity_poly.pdbx_seq_one_letter_code
_entity_poly.pdbx_strand_id
1 'polypeptide(L)'
;MIILFLVFVVQFSVSSACLAINEEQQNHLLEVGWNNSLTTQRDVEKSLNCCGFSHMDINGSCAAPCFHYSTCTTCAAKIQEHAGEVLRFVGGIGLFFSFTEVSLLNYLLL
;
A
#
# COMPACT_ATOMS: atom_id res chain seq x y z
N MET A 1 -21.19 22.66 9.25
CA MET A 1 -20.24 22.98 8.16
C MET A 1 -18.76 22.88 8.58
N ILE A 2 -18.42 22.96 9.88
CA ILE A 2 -17.02 22.78 10.35
C ILE A 2 -16.54 21.32 10.22
N ILE A 3 -17.38 20.34 10.54
CA ILE A 3 -16.98 18.91 10.51
C ILE A 3 -16.60 18.47 9.10
N LEU A 4 -17.40 18.81 8.08
CA LEU A 4 -17.11 18.51 6.68
C LEU A 4 -15.79 19.15 6.25
N PHE A 5 -15.59 20.44 6.55
CA PHE A 5 -14.32 21.11 6.27
C PHE A 5 -13.10 20.40 6.91
N LEU A 6 -13.20 19.92 8.15
CA LEU A 6 -12.13 19.15 8.79
C LEU A 6 -11.88 17.82 8.08
N VAL A 7 -12.94 17.11 7.68
CA VAL A 7 -12.84 15.85 6.93
C VAL A 7 -12.18 16.08 5.57
N PHE A 8 -12.56 17.14 4.85
CA PHE A 8 -11.92 17.56 3.60
C PHE A 8 -10.41 17.76 3.77
N VAL A 9 -9.98 18.51 4.80
CA VAL A 9 -8.55 18.75 5.05
C VAL A 9 -7.78 17.45 5.26
N VAL A 10 -8.34 16.53 6.05
CA VAL A 10 -7.72 15.22 6.32
C VAL A 10 -7.66 14.36 5.06
N GLN A 11 -8.77 14.25 4.31
CA GLN A 11 -8.84 13.41 3.11
C GLN A 11 -7.92 13.94 2.01
N PHE A 12 -7.88 15.25 1.78
CA PHE A 12 -6.99 15.87 0.82
C PHE A 12 -5.52 15.63 1.18
N SER A 13 -5.17 15.78 2.47
CA SER A 13 -3.81 15.52 2.95
C SER A 13 -3.40 14.05 2.80
N VAL A 14 -4.25 13.11 3.19
CA VAL A 14 -3.94 11.67 3.09
C VAL A 14 -3.84 11.25 1.62
N SER A 15 -4.75 11.72 0.77
CA SER A 15 -4.77 11.37 -0.66
C SER A 15 -3.53 11.90 -1.39
N SER A 16 -3.12 13.14 -1.10
CA SER A 16 -1.88 13.71 -1.66
C SER A 16 -0.63 12.99 -1.16
N ALA A 17 -0.59 12.58 0.11
CA ALA A 17 0.50 11.76 0.65
C ALA A 17 0.58 10.39 -0.03
N CYS A 18 -0.54 9.71 -0.25
CA CYS A 18 -0.59 8.44 -0.98
C CYS A 18 -0.13 8.55 -2.44
N LEU A 19 -0.35 9.70 -3.08
CA LEU A 19 0.10 9.94 -4.45
C LEU A 19 1.58 10.35 -4.56
N ALA A 20 2.12 10.99 -3.52
CA ALA A 20 3.49 11.50 -3.47
C ALA A 20 4.53 10.51 -2.93
N ILE A 21 4.10 9.37 -2.38
CA ILE A 21 5.01 8.36 -1.82
C ILE A 21 5.89 7.76 -2.91
N ASN A 22 7.21 7.73 -2.66
CA ASN A 22 8.18 7.14 -3.56
C ASN A 22 8.55 5.70 -3.16
N GLU A 23 9.18 4.99 -4.08
CA GLU A 23 9.59 3.58 -3.92
C GLU A 23 10.50 3.37 -2.70
N GLU A 24 11.45 4.28 -2.44
CA GLU A 24 12.35 4.18 -1.30
C GLU A 24 11.62 4.30 0.04
N GLN A 25 10.67 5.25 0.14
CA GLN A 25 9.85 5.43 1.34
C GLN A 25 8.96 4.22 1.58
N GLN A 26 8.40 3.66 0.50
CA GLN A 26 7.61 2.44 0.55
C GLN A 26 8.45 1.25 1.01
N ASN A 27 9.67 1.07 0.49
CA ASN A 27 10.57 -0.01 0.90
C ASN A 27 10.91 0.03 2.38
N HIS A 28 11.23 1.19 2.93
CA HIS A 28 11.50 1.32 4.36
C HIS A 28 10.29 0.90 5.21
N LEU A 29 9.08 1.35 4.84
CA LEU A 29 7.86 0.97 5.55
C LEU A 29 7.58 -0.54 5.44
N LEU A 30 7.80 -1.12 4.26
CA LEU A 30 7.64 -2.54 4.02
C LEU A 30 8.67 -3.37 4.77
N GLU A 31 9.92 -2.92 4.91
CA GLU A 31 10.95 -3.61 5.66
C GLU A 31 10.63 -3.68 7.16
N VAL A 32 10.19 -2.55 7.72
CA VAL A 32 9.73 -2.48 9.12
C VAL A 32 8.49 -3.35 9.33
N GLY A 33 7.54 -3.32 8.38
CA GLY A 33 6.33 -4.15 8.42
C GLY A 33 6.63 -5.63 8.26
N TRP A 34 7.60 -5.98 7.40
CA TRP A 34 8.03 -7.35 7.18
C TRP A 34 8.63 -7.94 8.45
N ASN A 35 9.49 -7.21 9.15
CA ASN A 35 10.12 -7.69 10.39
C ASN A 35 9.17 -7.71 11.62
N ASN A 36 7.89 -7.37 11.45
CA ASN A 36 6.95 -7.30 12.57
C ASN A 36 6.37 -8.66 12.98
N SER A 37 5.95 -9.49 12.01
CA SER A 37 5.36 -10.79 12.30
C SER A 37 5.65 -11.84 11.23
N LEU A 38 5.98 -13.06 11.66
CA LEU A 38 6.18 -14.21 10.78
C LEU A 38 4.87 -14.70 10.15
N THR A 39 3.72 -14.42 10.76
CA THR A 39 2.42 -14.84 10.21
C THR A 39 2.05 -14.00 9.00
N THR A 40 2.23 -12.68 9.07
CA THR A 40 1.97 -11.77 7.95
C THR A 40 2.92 -12.04 6.80
N GLN A 41 4.19 -12.38 7.07
CA GLN A 41 5.12 -12.84 6.04
C GLN A 41 4.57 -14.04 5.27
N ARG A 42 4.16 -15.11 5.96
CA ARG A 42 3.63 -16.32 5.31
C ARG A 42 2.36 -16.08 4.50
N ASP A 43 1.47 -15.21 4.98
CA ASP A 43 0.24 -14.86 4.26
C ASP A 43 0.56 -14.09 2.97
N VAL A 44 1.52 -13.16 3.04
CA VAL A 44 2.01 -12.42 1.87
C VAL A 44 2.71 -13.35 0.86
N GLU A 45 3.58 -14.25 1.34
CA GLU A 45 4.24 -15.25 0.50
C GLU A 45 3.23 -16.13 -0.26
N LYS A 46 2.18 -16.59 0.42
CA LYS A 46 1.08 -17.36 -0.20
C LYS A 46 0.26 -16.54 -1.18
N SER A 47 -0.09 -15.31 -0.81
CA SER A 47 -0.97 -14.46 -1.63
C SER A 47 -0.28 -13.95 -2.89
N LEU A 48 1.01 -13.62 -2.81
CA LEU A 48 1.78 -13.03 -3.91
C LEU A 48 2.69 -14.02 -4.63
N ASN A 49 2.74 -15.29 -4.19
CA ASN A 49 3.62 -16.32 -4.75
C ASN A 49 5.09 -15.87 -4.84
N CYS A 50 5.61 -15.34 -3.75
CA CYS A 50 6.99 -14.87 -3.61
C CYS A 50 7.59 -15.42 -2.31
N CYS A 51 8.92 -15.36 -2.15
CA CYS A 51 9.60 -15.80 -0.92
C CYS A 51 10.69 -14.83 -0.49
N GLY A 52 10.74 -14.54 0.81
CA GLY A 52 11.71 -13.63 1.40
C GLY A 52 11.50 -12.17 0.99
N PHE A 53 11.99 -11.23 1.82
CA PHE A 53 11.82 -9.80 1.56
C PHE A 53 12.73 -9.32 0.43
N SER A 54 14.02 -9.14 0.72
CA SER A 54 15.03 -8.70 -0.25
C SER A 54 15.99 -9.81 -0.67
N HIS A 55 16.12 -10.86 0.13
CA HIS A 55 16.94 -12.03 -0.14
C HIS A 55 16.13 -13.31 0.14
N MET A 56 16.36 -14.34 -0.66
CA MET A 56 15.76 -15.66 -0.48
C MET A 56 16.76 -16.57 0.23
N ASP A 57 16.39 -17.11 1.38
CA ASP A 57 17.15 -18.17 2.01
C ASP A 57 16.81 -19.50 1.34
N ILE A 58 17.76 -20.05 0.58
CA ILE A 58 17.61 -21.31 -0.17
C ILE A 58 17.34 -22.50 0.78
N ASN A 59 17.76 -22.39 2.04
CA ASN A 59 17.52 -23.38 3.11
C ASN A 59 16.31 -23.04 4.01
N GLY A 60 15.61 -21.93 3.75
CA GLY A 60 14.44 -21.52 4.53
C GLY A 60 13.18 -22.31 4.13
N SER A 61 12.17 -22.34 5.00
CA SER A 61 10.84 -22.83 4.64
C SER A 61 9.96 -21.65 4.20
N CYS A 62 9.59 -21.59 2.93
CA CYS A 62 8.63 -20.61 2.43
C CYS A 62 7.25 -21.25 2.29
N ALA A 63 6.19 -20.49 2.60
CA ALA A 63 4.83 -21.01 2.56
C ALA A 63 4.17 -20.94 1.17
N ALA A 64 4.84 -20.32 0.20
CA ALA A 64 4.36 -20.10 -1.16
C ALA A 64 4.40 -21.38 -2.04
N PRO A 65 3.41 -21.58 -2.93
CA PRO A 65 3.43 -22.67 -3.91
C PRO A 65 4.65 -22.68 -4.84
N CYS A 66 5.19 -21.50 -5.16
CA CYS A 66 6.36 -21.36 -6.03
C CYS A 66 7.63 -22.02 -5.45
N PHE A 67 7.68 -22.21 -4.13
CA PHE A 67 8.86 -22.76 -3.45
C PHE A 67 9.10 -24.22 -3.85
N HIS A 68 8.01 -24.97 -4.08
CA HIS A 68 8.07 -26.35 -4.52
C HIS A 68 8.70 -26.52 -5.92
N TYR A 69 8.64 -25.49 -6.76
CA TYR A 69 9.20 -25.48 -8.12
C TYR A 69 10.53 -24.72 -8.22
N SER A 70 11.01 -24.15 -7.11
CA SER A 70 12.24 -23.33 -7.05
C SER A 70 12.25 -22.15 -8.04
N THR A 71 11.08 -21.62 -8.40
CA THR A 71 10.91 -20.50 -9.35
C THR A 71 10.50 -19.19 -8.67
N CYS A 72 10.52 -19.12 -7.34
CA CYS A 72 10.10 -17.92 -6.62
C CYS A 72 11.04 -16.74 -6.84
N THR A 73 10.44 -15.56 -6.85
CA THR A 73 11.13 -14.27 -6.77
C THR A 73 11.02 -13.69 -5.36
N THR A 74 11.77 -12.62 -5.09
CA THR A 74 11.69 -11.87 -3.83
C THR A 74 10.39 -11.08 -3.73
N CYS A 75 9.88 -10.93 -2.51
CA CYS A 75 8.61 -10.26 -2.26
C CYS A 75 8.71 -8.73 -2.29
N ALA A 76 9.87 -8.13 -2.00
CA ALA A 76 10.02 -6.68 -1.91
C ALA A 76 9.53 -5.96 -3.19
N ALA A 77 10.06 -6.35 -4.36
CA ALA A 77 9.68 -5.75 -5.64
C ALA A 77 8.19 -5.94 -5.97
N LYS A 78 7.65 -7.14 -5.67
CA LYS A 78 6.25 -7.47 -5.95
C LYS A 78 5.29 -6.66 -5.08
N ILE A 79 5.59 -6.55 -3.78
CA ILE A 79 4.78 -5.78 -2.84
C ILE A 79 4.87 -4.28 -3.18
N GLN A 80 6.06 -3.78 -3.51
CA GLN A 80 6.27 -2.39 -3.89
C GLN A 80 5.45 -2.01 -5.14
N GLU A 81 5.50 -2.83 -6.20
CA GLU A 81 4.71 -2.62 -7.42
C GLU A 81 3.21 -2.54 -7.11
N HIS A 82 2.68 -3.56 -6.42
CA HIS A 82 1.25 -3.62 -6.08
C HIS A 82 0.83 -2.48 -5.14
N ALA A 83 1.61 -2.21 -4.10
CA ALA A 83 1.29 -1.15 -3.14
C ALA A 83 1.37 0.23 -3.80
N GLY A 84 2.34 0.46 -4.68
CA GLY A 84 2.45 1.71 -5.43
C GLY A 84 1.23 1.96 -6.33
N GLU A 85 0.81 0.96 -7.10
CA GLU A 85 -0.38 1.06 -7.95
C GLU A 85 -1.64 1.37 -7.14
N VAL A 86 -1.85 0.61 -6.05
CA VAL A 86 -3.02 0.78 -5.17
C VAL A 86 -3.01 2.15 -4.48
N LEU A 87 -1.87 2.64 -4.00
CA LEU A 87 -1.78 3.94 -3.34
C LEU A 87 -2.08 5.10 -4.30
N ARG A 88 -1.62 5.01 -5.55
CA ARG A 88 -1.93 6.02 -6.58
C ARG A 88 -3.41 5.97 -6.97
N PHE A 89 -3.98 4.78 -7.10
CA PHE A 89 -5.40 4.59 -7.40
C PHE A 89 -6.30 5.13 -6.29
N VAL A 90 -6.07 4.72 -5.04
CA VAL A 90 -6.84 5.17 -3.87
C VAL A 90 -6.63 6.66 -3.61
N GLY A 91 -5.41 7.17 -3.75
CA GLY A 91 -5.13 8.61 -3.66
C GLY A 91 -5.88 9.42 -4.71
N GLY A 92 -5.97 8.92 -5.96
CA GLY A 92 -6.79 9.54 -7.00
C GLY A 92 -8.28 9.58 -6.66
N ILE A 93 -8.84 8.46 -6.17
CA ILE A 93 -10.24 8.37 -5.74
C ILE A 93 -10.52 9.32 -4.57
N GLY A 94 -9.62 9.39 -3.58
CA GLY A 94 -9.76 10.27 -2.43
C GLY A 94 -9.71 11.76 -2.79
N LEU A 95 -8.86 12.14 -3.76
CA LEU A 95 -8.85 13.50 -4.32
C LEU A 95 -10.17 13.82 -5.03
N PHE A 96 -10.70 12.90 -5.84
CA PHE A 96 -11.97 13.09 -6.52
C PHE A 96 -13.14 13.29 -5.54
N PHE A 97 -13.18 12.48 -4.49
CA PHE A 97 -14.18 12.64 -3.43
C PHE A 97 -14.05 13.99 -2.72
N SER A 98 -12.83 14.41 -2.40
CA SER A 98 -12.55 15.71 -1.78
C SER A 98 -13.05 16.89 -2.63
N PHE A 99 -12.89 16.84 -3.97
CA PHE A 99 -13.43 17.87 -4.87
C PHE A 99 -14.96 17.90 -4.89
N THR A 100 -15.60 16.73 -4.87
CA THR A 100 -17.06 16.62 -4.84
C THR A 100 -17.63 17.21 -3.55
N GLU A 101 -16.94 17.02 -2.42
CA GLU A 101 -17.32 17.62 -1.14
C GLU A 101 -17.24 19.16 -1.15
N VAL A 102 -16.21 19.74 -1.78
CA VAL A 102 -16.09 21.21 -1.94
C VAL A 102 -17.25 21.77 -2.78
N SER A 103 -17.66 21.08 -3.84
CA SER A 103 -18.83 21.49 -4.64
C SER A 103 -20.13 21.40 -3.84
N LEU A 104 -20.31 20.34 -3.04
CA LEU A 104 -21.48 20.17 -2.17
C LEU A 104 -21.53 21.26 -1.08
N LEU A 105 -20.38 21.61 -0.50
CA LEU A 105 -20.28 22.64 0.55
C LEU A 105 -20.66 24.03 0.01
N ASN A 106 -20.32 24.34 -1.24
CA ASN A 106 -20.75 25.58 -1.91
C ASN A 106 -22.26 25.61 -2.17
N TYR A 107 -22.87 24.48 -2.54
CA TYR A 107 -24.31 24.42 -2.82
C TYR A 107 -25.17 24.53 -1.55
N LEU A 108 -24.66 24.10 -0.39
CA LEU A 108 -25.37 24.18 0.90
C LEU A 108 -25.23 25.55 1.59
N LEU A 109 -24.27 26.38 1.15
CA LEU A 109 -24.01 27.73 1.67
C LEU A 109 -24.78 28.83 0.91
N LEU A 110 -25.34 28.49 -0.26
CA LEU A 110 -26.21 29.31 -1.11
C LEU A 110 -27.69 29.01 -0.82
#